data_AF-A0A914D5B0-F1
#
_entry.id   AF-A0A914D5B0-F1
#
_cell.length_a   1.000
_cell.length_b   1.000
_cell.length_c   1.000
_cell.angle_alpha   90.00
_cell.angle_beta   90.00
_cell.angle_gamma   90.00
#
_symmetry.space_group_name_H-M   'P 1'
#
loop_
_entity.id
_entity.type
_entity.pdbx_description
1 polymer ?
#
loop_
_entity_poly.entity_id
_entity_poly.type
_entity_poly.pdbx_seq_one_letter_code
_entity_poly.pdbx_strand_id
1 'polypeptide(L)'
;MLLPSIRSLIVSTSKLTCPRLFVQEFLSPTAAEWNQNRGRKRNFKTGYSKEVKRLKRIAREEKEQKRKENKQRFLDNMTKGSGKKEIVKRITLRYEAENEVNLPDVPLTDVYFRDQVKTQFEPLRKALETYRMLVLNPIISNRKNALLKLRCELNMTAEKTGKFVSSSQELVLVPHPFSFSERRILMAFIKDKILAEKAKEAGAELILGPDSIRKILKGQIKLDDYDFCLAYSDMASTILPLRG
;
A
#
# COMPACT_ATOMS: atom_id res chain seq x y z
N MET A 1 16.84 -29.60 -34.25
CA MET A 1 17.26 -28.18 -34.42
C MET A 1 17.44 -27.58 -33.03
N LEU A 2 18.55 -26.90 -32.75
CA LEU A 2 18.73 -25.99 -31.61
C LEU A 2 20.02 -25.17 -31.84
N LEU A 3 20.02 -23.89 -31.45
CA LEU A 3 21.14 -22.95 -31.56
C LEU A 3 21.36 -22.25 -30.21
N PRO A 4 22.61 -21.90 -29.85
CA PRO A 4 22.84 -20.91 -28.81
C PRO A 4 23.92 -19.85 -29.11
N SER A 5 23.64 -18.62 -28.65
CA SER A 5 24.59 -17.66 -28.04
C SER A 5 25.75 -17.04 -28.86
N ILE A 6 25.90 -15.71 -28.73
CA ILE A 6 27.09 -14.92 -29.10
C ILE A 6 27.40 -13.94 -27.95
N ARG A 7 28.68 -13.68 -27.66
CA ARG A 7 29.16 -12.70 -26.65
C ARG A 7 30.52 -12.10 -27.05
N SER A 8 30.80 -10.88 -26.57
CA SER A 8 32.13 -10.26 -26.36
C SER A 8 33.03 -9.98 -27.58
N LEU A 9 34.06 -9.10 -27.52
CA LEU A 9 34.21 -7.72 -26.98
C LEU A 9 35.66 -7.24 -27.28
N ILE A 10 35.85 -5.93 -27.54
CA ILE A 10 37.10 -5.14 -27.39
C ILE A 10 38.34 -5.51 -28.25
N VAL A 11 38.87 -4.50 -28.95
CA VAL A 11 40.30 -4.31 -29.35
C VAL A 11 40.55 -2.80 -29.56
N SER A 12 41.80 -2.30 -29.47
CA SER A 12 42.07 -0.84 -29.40
C SER A 12 43.48 -0.39 -29.82
N THR A 13 43.59 0.86 -30.34
CA THR A 13 44.82 1.62 -30.67
C THR A 13 45.59 1.09 -31.91
N SER A 14 46.41 1.85 -32.68
CA SER A 14 46.60 3.31 -32.94
C SER A 14 47.18 3.45 -34.40
N LYS A 15 48.07 4.33 -34.91
CA LYS A 15 48.95 5.45 -34.44
C LYS A 15 49.58 6.16 -35.69
N LEU A 16 50.05 7.42 -35.59
CA LEU A 16 50.93 8.15 -36.56
C LEU A 16 50.28 8.43 -37.96
N THR A 17 50.73 9.32 -38.88
CA THR A 17 51.75 10.42 -38.93
C THR A 17 51.40 11.47 -40.01
N CYS A 18 51.99 12.67 -39.94
CA CYS A 18 52.08 13.68 -41.03
C CYS A 18 53.06 13.25 -42.16
N PRO A 19 53.19 13.91 -43.35
CA PRO A 19 52.84 15.31 -43.64
C PRO A 19 52.29 15.71 -45.06
N ARG A 20 51.57 16.85 -45.07
CA ARG A 20 51.69 18.07 -45.92
C ARG A 20 51.99 17.97 -47.45
N LEU A 21 51.30 18.86 -48.19
CA LEU A 21 51.50 19.39 -49.57
C LEU A 21 50.64 18.72 -50.67
N PHE A 22 50.13 19.42 -51.71
CA PHE A 22 49.68 20.82 -51.91
C PHE A 22 48.97 20.91 -53.30
N VAL A 23 48.20 21.99 -53.58
CA VAL A 23 47.70 22.42 -54.92
C VAL A 23 46.46 21.69 -55.53
N GLN A 24 45.59 22.49 -56.19
CA GLN A 24 44.52 22.15 -57.15
C GLN A 24 43.39 21.23 -56.61
N GLU A 25 42.26 21.74 -56.11
CA GLU A 25 41.61 23.07 -56.32
C GLU A 25 41.02 23.28 -57.73
N PHE A 26 40.36 22.26 -58.28
CA PHE A 26 39.28 22.40 -59.26
C PHE A 26 38.19 21.34 -58.99
N LEU A 27 36.95 21.62 -59.40
CA LEU A 27 35.79 20.68 -59.40
C LEU A 27 35.16 20.25 -58.06
N SER A 28 35.26 21.03 -56.98
CA SER A 28 34.27 20.93 -55.89
C SER A 28 33.01 21.75 -56.25
N PRO A 29 31.83 21.13 -56.47
CA PRO A 29 30.63 21.88 -56.84
C PRO A 29 30.17 22.78 -55.68
N THR A 30 29.88 24.05 -55.98
CA THR A 30 29.51 25.06 -54.98
C THR A 30 28.24 24.66 -54.22
N ALA A 31 28.39 24.33 -52.94
CA ALA A 31 27.27 24.07 -52.04
C ALA A 31 26.50 25.37 -51.78
N ALA A 32 25.41 25.60 -52.52
CA ALA A 32 24.55 26.75 -52.31
C ALA A 32 23.82 26.63 -50.96
N GLU A 33 24.21 27.45 -49.97
CA GLU A 33 23.58 27.46 -48.65
C GLU A 33 22.19 28.12 -48.71
N TRP A 34 21.14 27.29 -48.80
CA TRP A 34 19.74 27.73 -48.76
C TRP A 34 19.31 28.20 -47.35
N ASN A 35 19.78 29.39 -46.96
CA ASN A 35 19.45 30.05 -45.71
C ASN A 35 17.96 30.47 -45.65
N GLN A 36 17.10 29.53 -45.26
CA GLN A 36 15.65 29.70 -45.20
C GLN A 36 15.22 30.58 -44.02
N ASN A 37 15.38 31.90 -44.17
CA ASN A 37 15.03 32.94 -43.21
C ASN A 37 13.52 33.02 -42.92
N ARG A 38 12.98 32.06 -42.16
CA ARG A 38 11.62 32.09 -41.62
C ARG A 38 11.50 33.18 -40.55
N GLY A 39 11.15 34.39 -40.97
CA GLY A 39 11.01 35.55 -40.10
C GLY A 39 10.12 35.27 -38.88
N ARG A 40 10.72 35.21 -37.70
CA ARG A 40 10.02 34.99 -36.42
C ARG A 40 9.08 36.17 -36.16
N LYS A 41 7.78 36.00 -36.40
CA LYS A 41 6.74 37.01 -36.13
C LYS A 41 6.90 37.55 -34.69
N ARG A 42 7.47 38.75 -34.57
CA ARG A 42 7.55 39.48 -33.30
C ARG A 42 6.16 39.99 -32.99
N ASN A 43 5.39 39.21 -32.22
CA ASN A 43 4.12 39.70 -31.66
C ASN A 43 4.44 40.96 -30.84
N PHE A 44 4.04 42.12 -31.37
CA PHE A 44 4.12 43.41 -30.67
C PHE A 44 3.21 43.36 -29.45
N LYS A 45 3.73 42.87 -28.33
CA LYS A 45 3.08 43.01 -27.02
C LYS A 45 3.07 44.49 -26.70
N THR A 46 1.93 45.14 -26.90
CA THR A 46 1.69 46.52 -26.49
C THR A 46 2.14 46.68 -25.04
N GLY A 47 3.06 47.62 -24.82
CA GLY A 47 3.72 47.75 -23.53
C GLY A 47 2.72 48.20 -22.48
N TYR A 48 2.34 47.31 -21.55
CA TYR A 48 1.42 47.66 -20.46
C TYR A 48 1.80 48.99 -19.80
N SER A 49 0.80 49.86 -19.59
CA SER A 49 0.97 51.15 -18.89
C SER A 49 1.68 50.97 -17.54
N LYS A 50 2.32 52.04 -17.07
CA LYS A 50 2.97 52.09 -15.75
C LYS A 50 1.97 51.72 -14.64
N GLU A 51 0.70 52.12 -14.72
CA GLU A 51 -0.32 51.70 -13.73
C GLU A 51 -0.62 50.19 -13.79
N VAL A 52 -0.86 49.64 -14.98
CA VAL A 52 -1.16 48.20 -15.15
C VAL A 52 0.00 47.33 -14.65
N LYS A 53 1.25 47.82 -14.75
CA LYS A 53 2.43 47.19 -14.15
C LYS A 53 2.44 47.29 -12.61
N ARG A 54 2.05 48.42 -12.03
CA ARG A 54 1.90 48.59 -10.56
C ARG A 54 0.81 47.68 -10.00
N LEU A 55 -0.38 47.65 -10.60
CA LEU A 55 -1.49 46.78 -10.18
C LEU A 55 -1.12 45.30 -10.21
N LYS A 56 -0.43 44.85 -11.27
CA LYS A 56 0.10 43.47 -11.38
C LYS A 56 1.25 43.15 -10.42
N ARG A 57 1.88 44.16 -9.80
CA ARG A 57 2.87 43.98 -8.73
C ARG A 57 2.16 43.81 -7.38
N ILE A 58 1.24 44.72 -7.03
CA ILE A 58 0.43 44.66 -5.81
C ILE A 58 -0.31 43.32 -5.72
N ALA A 59 -0.97 42.88 -6.80
CA ALA A 59 -1.69 41.60 -6.84
C ALA A 59 -0.78 40.35 -6.73
N ARG A 60 0.55 40.48 -6.90
CA ARG A 60 1.52 39.41 -6.59
C ARG A 60 1.91 39.46 -5.11
N GLU A 61 2.23 40.65 -4.61
CA GLU A 61 2.61 40.89 -3.21
C GLU A 61 1.48 40.45 -2.25
N GLU A 62 0.21 40.76 -2.56
CA GLU A 62 -0.98 40.22 -1.88
C GLU A 62 -1.05 38.68 -1.92
N LYS A 63 -0.78 38.08 -3.09
CA LYS A 63 -0.88 36.62 -3.27
C LYS A 63 0.22 35.89 -2.50
N GLU A 64 1.36 36.55 -2.28
CA GLU A 64 2.44 36.05 -1.43
C GLU A 64 2.15 36.28 0.07
N GLN A 65 1.53 37.40 0.45
CA GLN A 65 1.02 37.62 1.82
C GLN A 65 -0.02 36.55 2.20
N LYS A 66 -1.06 36.37 1.39
CA LYS A 66 -2.11 35.33 1.58
C LYS A 66 -1.52 33.91 1.65
N ARG A 67 -0.41 33.64 0.96
CA ARG A 67 0.36 32.37 1.08
C ARG A 67 1.12 32.26 2.41
N LYS A 68 1.77 33.33 2.87
CA LYS A 68 2.48 33.37 4.16
C LYS A 68 1.50 33.22 5.33
N GLU A 69 0.39 33.95 5.30
CA GLU A 69 -0.71 33.85 6.27
C GLU A 69 -1.27 32.43 6.35
N ASN A 70 -1.61 31.80 5.22
CA ASN A 70 -2.10 30.42 5.23
C ASN A 70 -1.05 29.43 5.76
N LYS A 71 0.24 29.64 5.49
CA LYS A 71 1.32 28.81 6.07
C LYS A 71 1.43 29.02 7.59
N GLN A 72 1.30 30.24 8.08
CA GLN A 72 1.29 30.54 9.51
C GLN A 72 0.05 29.92 10.20
N ARG A 73 -1.15 30.12 9.65
CA ARG A 73 -2.40 29.49 10.14
C ARG A 73 -2.31 27.96 10.19
N PHE A 74 -1.62 27.33 9.23
CA PHE A 74 -1.38 25.88 9.25
C PHE A 74 -0.45 25.45 10.41
N LEU A 75 0.64 26.18 10.64
CA LEU A 75 1.55 25.93 11.76
C LEU A 75 0.87 26.17 13.12
N ASP A 76 0.12 27.25 13.24
CA ASP A 76 -0.72 27.56 14.41
C ASP A 76 -1.74 26.47 14.71
N ASN A 77 -2.38 25.91 13.69
CA ASN A 77 -3.36 24.83 13.86
C ASN A 77 -2.66 23.50 14.23
N MET A 78 -1.43 23.26 13.77
CA MET A 78 -0.61 22.13 14.23
C MET A 78 -0.21 22.26 15.70
N THR A 79 0.24 23.44 16.14
CA THR A 79 0.63 23.66 17.55
C THR A 79 -0.58 23.69 18.49
N LYS A 80 -1.67 24.36 18.13
CA LYS A 80 -2.93 24.35 18.90
C LYS A 80 -3.59 22.95 18.89
N GLY A 81 -3.32 22.15 17.86
CA GLY A 81 -3.75 20.75 17.72
C GLY A 81 -2.93 19.72 18.52
N SER A 82 -1.84 20.11 19.19
CA SER A 82 -1.12 19.20 20.12
C SER A 82 -1.73 19.24 21.53
N GLY A 83 -2.05 20.43 22.05
CA GLY A 83 -2.58 20.64 23.41
C GLY A 83 -3.98 20.10 23.69
N LYS A 84 -4.64 19.46 22.70
CA LYS A 84 -5.90 18.71 22.90
C LYS A 84 -5.76 17.22 22.58
N LYS A 85 -4.53 16.69 22.63
CA LYS A 85 -4.25 15.24 22.51
C LYS A 85 -4.21 14.50 23.85
N GLU A 86 -4.56 15.18 24.95
CA GLU A 86 -5.13 14.54 26.15
C GLU A 86 -6.59 14.08 25.91
N ILE A 87 -6.82 13.49 24.73
CA ILE A 87 -7.90 12.54 24.53
C ILE A 87 -7.63 11.43 25.54
N VAL A 88 -8.58 11.22 26.47
CA VAL A 88 -8.55 10.18 27.53
C VAL A 88 -7.66 9.03 27.10
N LYS A 89 -6.52 8.83 27.78
CA LYS A 89 -5.54 7.78 27.45
C LYS A 89 -6.27 6.44 27.42
N ARG A 90 -6.73 6.02 26.23
CA ARG A 90 -7.42 4.75 26.03
C ARG A 90 -6.44 3.70 26.47
N ILE A 91 -6.75 2.98 27.56
CA ILE A 91 -5.82 2.04 28.20
C ILE A 91 -5.32 1.08 27.12
N THR A 92 -4.09 1.33 26.66
CA THR A 92 -3.46 0.55 25.62
C THR A 92 -3.09 -0.76 26.27
N LEU A 93 -3.84 -1.82 25.96
CA LEU A 93 -3.57 -3.20 26.40
C LEU A 93 -2.29 -3.79 25.74
N ARG A 94 -1.34 -2.91 25.42
CA ARG A 94 0.01 -3.17 24.94
C ARG A 94 0.90 -3.36 26.15
N TYR A 95 1.78 -4.34 26.09
CA TYR A 95 2.79 -4.54 27.11
C TYR A 95 3.98 -3.59 26.88
N GLU A 96 4.37 -2.83 27.90
CA GLU A 96 5.47 -1.86 27.84
C GLU A 96 6.39 -2.06 29.04
N ALA A 97 7.38 -2.95 28.89
CA ALA A 97 8.26 -3.42 29.96
C ALA A 97 9.00 -2.29 30.71
N GLU A 98 9.29 -1.17 30.05
CA GLU A 98 9.93 0.01 30.64
C GLU A 98 9.12 0.62 31.80
N ASN A 99 7.80 0.50 31.78
CA ASN A 99 6.93 1.00 32.85
C ASN A 99 6.89 0.11 34.10
N GLU A 100 7.25 -1.17 33.95
CA GLU A 100 7.08 -2.21 35.00
C GLU A 100 8.38 -2.53 35.77
N VAL A 101 9.51 -1.89 35.43
CA VAL A 101 10.85 -2.20 35.98
C VAL A 101 10.89 -2.15 37.52
N ASN A 102 10.17 -1.21 38.12
CA ASN A 102 10.19 -0.95 39.58
C ASN A 102 9.05 -1.64 40.35
N LEU A 103 8.22 -2.46 39.69
CA LEU A 103 7.10 -3.17 40.33
C LEU A 103 7.55 -4.55 40.87
N PRO A 104 6.85 -5.14 41.85
CA PRO A 104 7.10 -6.51 42.29
C PRO A 104 6.63 -7.55 41.26
N ASP A 105 7.37 -8.67 41.15
CA ASP A 105 7.04 -9.79 40.25
C ASP A 105 5.85 -10.64 40.73
N VAL A 106 5.57 -10.63 42.04
CA VAL A 106 4.50 -11.43 42.68
C VAL A 106 3.69 -10.50 43.60
N PRO A 107 2.35 -10.56 43.59
CA PRO A 107 1.53 -9.78 44.52
C PRO A 107 1.71 -10.26 45.97
N LEU A 108 1.65 -9.33 46.93
CA LEU A 108 1.71 -9.65 48.36
C LEU A 108 0.42 -10.33 48.87
N THR A 109 -0.69 -10.16 48.16
CA THR A 109 -2.05 -10.56 48.55
C THR A 109 -2.86 -11.05 47.35
N ASP A 110 -3.78 -11.99 47.56
CA ASP A 110 -4.64 -12.58 46.51
C ASP A 110 -5.45 -11.52 45.73
N VAL A 111 -5.79 -10.41 46.40
CA VAL A 111 -6.42 -9.24 45.79
C VAL A 111 -5.39 -8.10 45.76
N TYR A 112 -5.14 -7.55 44.57
CA TYR A 112 -4.19 -6.48 44.33
C TYR A 112 -4.65 -5.60 43.15
N PHE A 113 -4.18 -4.36 43.08
CA PHE A 113 -4.43 -3.50 41.92
C PHE A 113 -3.46 -3.85 40.79
N ARG A 114 -3.97 -3.94 39.55
CA ARG A 114 -3.17 -4.31 38.37
C ARG A 114 -1.92 -3.45 38.20
N ASP A 115 -2.03 -2.16 38.49
CA ASP A 115 -0.98 -1.18 38.22
C ASP A 115 0.13 -1.16 39.30
N GLN A 116 0.03 -2.04 40.32
CA GLN A 116 0.96 -2.14 41.45
C GLN A 116 1.88 -3.37 41.39
N VAL A 117 1.74 -4.22 40.38
CA VAL A 117 2.44 -5.51 40.23
C VAL A 117 2.75 -5.73 38.75
N LYS A 118 3.86 -6.40 38.40
CA LYS A 118 4.17 -6.68 36.99
C LYS A 118 3.09 -7.53 36.31
N THR A 119 2.92 -7.35 35.00
CA THR A 119 1.96 -8.11 34.19
C THR A 119 2.30 -9.60 34.23
N GLN A 120 1.37 -10.39 34.77
CA GLN A 120 1.54 -11.84 34.93
C GLN A 120 1.29 -12.56 33.59
N PHE A 121 2.29 -13.30 33.11
CA PHE A 121 2.21 -14.09 31.89
C PHE A 121 1.77 -15.53 32.21
N GLU A 122 0.46 -15.80 32.15
CA GLU A 122 -0.05 -17.16 32.32
C GLU A 122 0.22 -18.06 31.10
N PRO A 123 0.54 -19.35 31.29
CA PRO A 123 0.59 -20.30 30.18
C PRO A 123 -0.81 -20.47 29.59
N LEU A 124 -0.90 -20.61 28.25
CA LEU A 124 -2.15 -20.62 27.49
C LEU A 124 -3.22 -21.57 28.06
N ARG A 125 -2.81 -22.74 28.57
CA ARG A 125 -3.72 -23.68 29.23
C ARG A 125 -4.43 -23.07 30.45
N LYS A 126 -3.67 -22.45 31.36
CA LYS A 126 -4.23 -21.82 32.56
C LYS A 126 -5.14 -20.65 32.17
N ALA A 127 -4.72 -19.81 31.22
CA ALA A 127 -5.54 -18.71 30.71
C ALA A 127 -6.88 -19.18 30.11
N LEU A 128 -6.91 -20.33 29.42
CA LEU A 128 -8.14 -20.95 28.90
C LEU A 128 -9.02 -21.53 30.02
N GLU A 129 -8.43 -22.12 31.05
CA GLU A 129 -9.14 -22.61 32.24
C GLU A 129 -9.75 -21.43 33.03
N THR A 130 -9.00 -20.35 33.27
CA THR A 130 -9.46 -19.07 33.83
C THR A 130 -10.61 -18.47 32.99
N TYR A 131 -10.48 -18.43 31.66
CA TYR A 131 -11.53 -17.91 30.77
C TYR A 131 -12.84 -18.72 30.88
N ARG A 132 -12.76 -20.06 30.96
CA ARG A 132 -13.94 -20.93 31.18
C ARG A 132 -14.60 -20.61 32.53
N MET A 133 -13.81 -20.46 33.59
CA MET A 133 -14.32 -20.21 34.95
C MET A 133 -14.93 -18.82 35.15
N LEU A 134 -14.46 -17.79 34.43
CA LEU A 134 -14.94 -16.41 34.56
C LEU A 134 -15.98 -15.99 33.50
N VAL A 135 -15.79 -16.36 32.23
CA VAL A 135 -16.57 -15.81 31.10
C VAL A 135 -17.67 -16.75 30.62
N LEU A 136 -17.45 -18.07 30.64
CA LEU A 136 -18.47 -19.04 30.24
C LEU A 136 -19.40 -19.44 31.40
N ASN A 137 -18.97 -19.18 32.64
CA ASN A 137 -19.71 -19.47 33.86
C ASN A 137 -21.07 -18.73 33.90
N PRO A 138 -22.20 -19.44 34.05
CA PRO A 138 -23.53 -18.84 34.02
C PRO A 138 -23.78 -17.86 35.17
N ILE A 139 -23.12 -18.05 36.32
CA ILE A 139 -23.29 -17.21 37.52
C ILE A 139 -22.65 -15.84 37.33
N ILE A 140 -21.51 -15.77 36.61
CA ILE A 140 -20.67 -14.57 36.51
C ILE A 140 -21.01 -13.75 35.25
N SER A 141 -21.14 -14.39 34.09
CA SER A 141 -21.25 -13.69 32.81
C SER A 141 -22.40 -14.17 31.91
N ASN A 142 -22.97 -15.35 32.18
CA ASN A 142 -24.09 -15.95 31.43
C ASN A 142 -23.90 -16.00 29.89
N ARG A 143 -22.65 -16.14 29.42
CA ARG A 143 -22.28 -16.21 28.00
C ARG A 143 -21.65 -17.55 27.65
N LYS A 144 -22.43 -18.63 27.78
CA LYS A 144 -22.00 -20.03 27.58
C LYS A 144 -21.30 -20.28 26.23
N ASN A 145 -21.67 -19.52 25.18
CA ASN A 145 -21.14 -19.63 23.83
C ASN A 145 -20.30 -18.38 23.42
N ALA A 146 -19.56 -17.77 24.35
CA ALA A 146 -18.71 -16.62 24.03
C ALA A 146 -17.57 -17.00 23.08
N LEU A 147 -17.36 -16.21 22.02
CA LEU A 147 -16.17 -16.34 21.16
C LEU A 147 -14.94 -15.81 21.89
N LEU A 148 -13.91 -16.66 22.01
CA LEU A 148 -12.58 -16.27 22.47
C LEU A 148 -11.94 -15.33 21.43
N LYS A 149 -11.42 -14.18 21.88
CA LYS A 149 -10.70 -13.23 21.02
C LYS A 149 -9.23 -13.17 21.41
N LEU A 150 -8.36 -13.69 20.55
CA LEU A 150 -6.92 -13.56 20.67
C LEU A 150 -6.48 -12.15 20.21
N ARG A 151 -5.63 -11.48 20.98
CA ARG A 151 -4.90 -10.27 20.56
C ARG A 151 -3.42 -10.62 20.50
N CYS A 152 -2.84 -10.54 19.31
CA CYS A 152 -1.39 -10.63 19.12
C CYS A 152 -0.86 -9.25 18.73
N GLU A 153 0.33 -8.90 19.23
CA GLU A 153 1.03 -7.69 18.84
C GLU A 153 2.36 -8.09 18.21
N LEU A 154 2.50 -7.83 16.91
CA LEU A 154 3.69 -8.18 16.13
C LEU A 154 4.56 -6.94 15.98
N ASN A 155 5.86 -7.08 16.20
CA ASN A 155 6.78 -5.98 15.92
C ASN A 155 7.06 -5.89 14.41
N MET A 156 6.45 -4.90 13.76
CA MET A 156 6.56 -4.67 12.32
C MET A 156 7.73 -3.76 11.92
N THR A 157 8.67 -3.43 12.81
CA THR A 157 9.87 -2.65 12.45
C THR A 157 10.81 -3.46 11.54
N ALA A 158 11.20 -2.90 10.39
CA ALA A 158 12.30 -3.44 9.60
C ALA A 158 13.66 -2.89 10.09
N GLU A 159 14.76 -3.49 9.63
CA GLU A 159 16.15 -3.07 9.97
C GLU A 159 16.45 -1.58 9.76
N LYS A 160 15.76 -0.95 8.80
CA LYS A 160 15.96 0.45 8.43
C LYS A 160 14.88 1.31 9.08
N THR A 161 15.31 2.22 9.95
CA THR A 161 14.44 3.20 10.63
C THR A 161 13.50 3.89 9.65
N GLY A 162 12.20 3.93 9.97
CA GLY A 162 11.17 4.47 9.09
C GLY A 162 10.69 3.52 7.97
N LYS A 163 11.22 2.30 7.88
CA LYS A 163 10.62 1.20 7.11
C LYS A 163 9.93 0.21 8.04
N PHE A 164 8.76 -0.26 7.62
CA PHE A 164 7.99 -1.29 8.28
C PHE A 164 7.87 -2.51 7.37
N VAL A 165 7.64 -3.68 7.98
CA VAL A 165 7.26 -4.89 7.27
C VAL A 165 5.93 -4.65 6.55
N SER A 166 5.83 -5.04 5.29
CA SER A 166 4.60 -4.95 4.51
C SER A 166 3.51 -5.83 5.10
N SER A 167 2.28 -5.35 5.15
CA SER A 167 1.10 -6.14 5.53
C SER A 167 0.92 -7.33 4.57
N SER A 168 1.02 -8.56 5.08
CA SER A 168 0.54 -9.76 4.39
C SER A 168 -0.91 -10.07 4.78
N GLN A 169 -1.58 -10.85 3.95
CA GLN A 169 -2.85 -11.49 4.25
C GLN A 169 -2.67 -12.99 3.93
N GLU A 170 -2.75 -13.83 4.95
CA GLU A 170 -2.44 -15.26 4.87
C GLU A 170 -3.58 -16.09 5.46
N LEU A 171 -3.84 -17.26 4.88
CA LEU A 171 -4.93 -18.14 5.28
C LEU A 171 -4.41 -19.23 6.22
N VAL A 172 -4.75 -19.11 7.50
CA VAL A 172 -4.45 -20.14 8.52
C VAL A 172 -5.58 -21.17 8.54
N LEU A 173 -5.22 -22.45 8.41
CA LEU A 173 -6.16 -23.56 8.61
C LEU A 173 -6.42 -23.75 10.12
N VAL A 174 -7.69 -23.72 10.53
CA VAL A 174 -8.09 -23.94 11.92
C VAL A 174 -8.29 -25.44 12.14
N PRO A 175 -7.54 -26.12 13.05
CA PRO A 175 -7.62 -27.58 13.21
C PRO A 175 -8.92 -28.06 13.86
N HIS A 176 -9.64 -27.17 14.53
CA HIS A 176 -10.95 -27.43 15.13
C HIS A 176 -11.95 -26.41 14.60
N PRO A 177 -12.73 -26.75 13.55
CA PRO A 177 -13.73 -25.83 13.01
C PRO A 177 -14.81 -25.53 14.05
N PHE A 178 -15.23 -24.28 14.12
CA PHE A 178 -16.29 -23.79 15.00
C PHE A 178 -17.32 -22.99 14.20
N SER A 179 -18.53 -22.83 14.74
CA SER A 179 -19.60 -22.07 14.10
C SER A 179 -19.25 -20.57 14.08
N PHE A 180 -18.68 -20.10 12.97
CA PHE A 180 -18.46 -18.68 12.71
C PHE A 180 -19.70 -18.08 12.02
N SER A 181 -20.12 -16.90 12.45
CA SER A 181 -21.36 -16.26 11.98
C SER A 181 -21.23 -15.58 10.60
N GLU A 182 -20.00 -15.39 10.13
CA GLU A 182 -19.67 -14.71 8.89
C GLU A 182 -19.43 -15.77 7.80
N ARG A 183 -20.38 -15.89 6.87
CA ARG A 183 -20.25 -16.77 5.70
C ARG A 183 -19.35 -16.09 4.69
N ARG A 184 -18.26 -16.76 4.30
CA ARG A 184 -17.39 -16.31 3.20
C ARG A 184 -18.08 -16.48 1.86
N ILE A 185 -18.10 -15.43 1.06
CA ILE A 185 -18.69 -15.40 -0.28
C ILE A 185 -17.61 -15.79 -1.29
N LEU A 186 -17.80 -16.94 -1.94
CA LEU A 186 -16.83 -17.55 -2.85
C LEU A 186 -17.30 -17.42 -4.30
N MET A 187 -16.44 -16.89 -5.17
CA MET A 187 -16.66 -16.86 -6.63
C MET A 187 -15.65 -17.77 -7.35
N ALA A 188 -16.11 -18.55 -8.33
CA ALA A 188 -15.28 -19.48 -9.08
C ALA A 188 -15.33 -19.26 -10.61
N PHE A 189 -14.17 -19.11 -11.24
CA PHE A 189 -14.02 -19.07 -12.70
C PHE A 189 -13.83 -20.49 -13.25
N ILE A 190 -14.85 -21.00 -13.94
CA ILE A 190 -14.89 -22.38 -14.45
C ILE A 190 -15.52 -22.38 -15.84
N LYS A 191 -14.88 -23.09 -16.79
CA LYS A 191 -15.36 -23.25 -18.16
C LYS A 191 -16.32 -24.44 -18.32
N ASP A 192 -16.03 -25.55 -17.64
CA ASP A 192 -16.73 -26.82 -17.83
C ASP A 192 -17.91 -27.00 -16.87
N LYS A 193 -19.07 -27.37 -17.43
CA LYS A 193 -20.34 -27.47 -16.68
C LYS A 193 -20.29 -28.48 -15.53
N ILE A 194 -19.67 -29.63 -15.74
CA ILE A 194 -19.54 -30.70 -14.72
C ILE A 194 -18.68 -30.24 -13.53
N LEU A 195 -17.65 -29.40 -13.78
CA LEU A 195 -16.84 -28.83 -12.72
C LEU A 195 -17.55 -27.66 -12.03
N ALA A 196 -18.39 -26.90 -12.75
CA ALA A 196 -19.25 -25.87 -12.17
C ALA A 196 -20.29 -26.47 -11.22
N GLU A 197 -20.95 -27.57 -11.59
CA GLU A 197 -21.90 -28.28 -10.73
C GLU A 197 -21.23 -28.71 -9.41
N LYS A 198 -20.06 -29.37 -9.48
CA LYS A 198 -19.26 -29.76 -8.30
C LYS A 198 -18.80 -28.57 -7.46
N ALA A 199 -18.43 -27.44 -8.07
CA ALA A 199 -18.06 -26.23 -7.32
C ALA A 199 -19.25 -25.62 -6.57
N LYS A 200 -20.45 -25.71 -7.15
CA LYS A 200 -21.71 -25.27 -6.52
C LYS A 200 -22.09 -26.17 -5.35
N GLU A 201 -21.95 -27.48 -5.50
CA GLU A 201 -22.10 -28.47 -4.42
C GLU A 201 -21.11 -28.24 -3.27
N ALA A 202 -19.87 -27.85 -3.60
CA ALA A 202 -18.84 -27.45 -2.63
C ALA A 202 -19.08 -26.06 -1.97
N GLY A 203 -20.19 -25.38 -2.29
CA GLY A 203 -20.61 -24.13 -1.64
C GLY A 203 -20.16 -22.84 -2.31
N ALA A 204 -19.62 -22.88 -3.54
CA ALA A 204 -19.37 -21.67 -4.32
C ALA A 204 -20.68 -20.93 -4.62
N GLU A 205 -20.70 -19.61 -4.40
CA GLU A 205 -21.93 -18.81 -4.47
C GLU A 205 -22.20 -18.29 -5.88
N LEU A 206 -21.15 -17.87 -6.60
CA LEU A 206 -21.22 -17.46 -8.00
C LEU A 206 -20.17 -18.20 -8.83
N ILE A 207 -20.58 -18.70 -10.00
CA ILE A 207 -19.71 -19.40 -10.94
C ILE A 207 -19.76 -18.71 -12.30
N LEU A 208 -18.59 -18.38 -12.84
CA LEU A 208 -18.45 -17.56 -14.04
C LEU A 208 -17.65 -18.28 -15.13
N GLY A 209 -18.30 -18.43 -16.30
CA GLY A 209 -17.64 -18.81 -17.55
C GLY A 209 -16.92 -17.64 -18.25
N PRO A 210 -16.26 -17.89 -19.40
CA PRO A 210 -15.39 -16.92 -20.07
C PRO A 210 -16.10 -15.63 -20.50
N ASP A 211 -17.36 -15.69 -20.93
CA ASP A 211 -18.10 -14.51 -21.37
C ASP A 211 -18.37 -13.50 -20.25
N SER A 212 -18.39 -13.95 -18.99
CA SER A 212 -18.62 -13.08 -17.82
C SER A 212 -17.45 -12.15 -17.54
N ILE A 213 -16.25 -12.45 -18.03
CA ILE A 213 -15.06 -11.59 -17.88
C ILE A 213 -15.28 -10.23 -18.56
N ARG A 214 -16.00 -10.22 -19.69
CA ARG A 214 -16.44 -8.99 -20.38
C ARG A 214 -17.49 -8.19 -19.60
N LYS A 215 -18.14 -8.78 -18.59
CA LYS A 215 -19.09 -8.11 -17.68
C LYS A 215 -18.37 -7.50 -16.48
N ILE A 216 -17.40 -8.21 -15.91
CA ILE A 216 -16.51 -7.70 -14.85
C ILE A 216 -15.74 -6.46 -15.37
N LEU A 217 -15.12 -6.55 -16.55
CA LEU A 217 -14.41 -5.42 -17.18
C LEU A 217 -15.30 -4.20 -17.49
N LYS A 218 -16.63 -4.36 -17.49
CA LYS A 218 -17.61 -3.28 -17.64
C LYS A 218 -18.17 -2.77 -16.30
N GLY A 219 -17.68 -3.28 -15.18
CA GLY A 219 -18.19 -2.96 -13.84
C GLY A 219 -19.58 -3.52 -13.53
N GLN A 220 -20.09 -4.47 -14.32
CA GLN A 220 -21.42 -5.09 -14.08
C GLN A 220 -21.39 -6.12 -12.96
N ILE A 221 -20.23 -6.70 -12.69
CA ILE A 221 -19.94 -7.58 -11.56
C ILE A 221 -18.71 -6.96 -10.88
N LYS A 222 -18.84 -6.58 -9.62
CA LYS A 222 -17.71 -6.13 -8.80
C LYS A 222 -17.02 -7.34 -8.20
N LEU A 223 -15.71 -7.24 -8.00
CA LEU A 223 -14.92 -8.24 -7.28
C LEU A 223 -14.95 -7.96 -5.77
N ASP A 224 -15.07 -6.69 -5.38
CA ASP A 224 -15.09 -6.22 -3.97
C ASP A 224 -16.25 -6.77 -3.13
N ASP A 225 -17.31 -7.27 -3.77
CA ASP A 225 -18.49 -7.87 -3.12
C ASP A 225 -18.24 -9.36 -2.73
N TYR A 226 -17.03 -9.91 -2.97
CA TYR A 226 -16.67 -11.33 -2.77
C TYR A 226 -15.35 -11.47 -1.99
N ASP A 227 -15.30 -12.34 -0.97
CA ASP A 227 -14.10 -12.54 -0.16
C ASP A 227 -12.96 -13.23 -0.93
N PHE A 228 -13.30 -14.21 -1.78
CA PHE A 228 -12.31 -15.01 -2.51
C PHE A 228 -12.75 -15.31 -3.94
N CYS A 229 -11.84 -15.01 -4.88
CA CYS A 229 -11.95 -15.39 -6.28
C CYS A 229 -11.03 -16.59 -6.56
N LEU A 230 -11.63 -17.73 -6.93
CA LEU A 230 -10.93 -18.94 -7.35
C LEU A 230 -11.02 -19.12 -8.87
N ALA A 231 -10.02 -19.72 -9.50
CA ALA A 231 -10.04 -20.03 -10.92
C ALA A 231 -9.49 -21.43 -11.18
N TYR A 232 -10.18 -22.19 -12.03
CA TYR A 232 -9.67 -23.47 -12.52
C TYR A 232 -8.59 -23.24 -13.59
N SER A 233 -7.69 -24.21 -13.80
CA SER A 233 -6.54 -24.13 -14.72
C SER A 233 -6.90 -23.58 -16.09
N ASP A 234 -8.01 -24.03 -16.63
CA ASP A 234 -8.41 -23.82 -18.03
C ASP A 234 -8.95 -22.40 -18.27
N MET A 235 -9.23 -21.67 -17.18
CA MET A 235 -9.63 -20.26 -17.18
C MET A 235 -8.43 -19.32 -16.95
N ALA A 236 -7.25 -19.83 -16.58
CA ALA A 236 -6.08 -19.01 -16.21
C ALA A 236 -5.61 -18.05 -17.31
N SER A 237 -5.76 -18.41 -18.59
CA SER A 237 -5.49 -17.53 -19.73
C SER A 237 -6.58 -16.48 -19.95
N THR A 238 -7.83 -16.82 -19.66
CA THR A 238 -9.00 -15.94 -19.89
C THR A 238 -9.10 -14.83 -18.85
N ILE A 239 -8.68 -15.07 -17.61
CA ILE A 239 -8.71 -14.10 -16.51
C ILE A 239 -7.57 -13.06 -16.58
N LEU A 240 -6.56 -13.24 -17.44
CA LEU A 240 -5.43 -12.29 -17.56
C LEU A 240 -5.84 -10.82 -17.76
N PRO A 241 -6.90 -10.45 -18.51
CA PRO A 241 -7.34 -9.07 -18.64
C PRO A 241 -7.90 -8.45 -17.35
N LEU A 242 -8.21 -9.25 -16.31
CA LEU A 242 -8.61 -8.75 -14.99
C LEU A 242 -7.40 -8.31 -14.13
N ARG A 243 -6.17 -8.50 -14.63
CA ARG A 243 -4.93 -8.07 -13.97
C ARG A 243 -4.52 -6.68 -14.49
N GLY A 244 -5.21 -5.64 -14.01
CA GLY A 244 -4.96 -4.23 -14.34
C GLY A 244 -5.33 -3.32 -13.18
#